data_AF-A0A0G0NLT2-F1
#
_entry.id   AF-A0A0G0NLT2-F1
#
_cell.length_a   1.000
_cell.length_b   1.000
_cell.length_c   1.000
_cell.angle_alpha   90.00
_cell.angle_beta   90.00
_cell.angle_gamma   90.00
#
_symmetry.space_group_name_H-M   'P 1'
#
loop_
_entity.id
_entity.type
_entity.pdbx_description
1 polymer ?
#
loop_
_entity_poly.entity_id
_entity_poly.type
_entity_poly.pdbx_seq_one_letter_code
_entity_poly.pdbx_strand_id
1 'polypeptide(L)'
;MNWFINLLQSIVFQTVISGVLVFVISQIISKFFLEPIQKYKAIIGKIDNKLKFYANIITSPGITSEMAQPQKDKYLECSKVLRDLSCELEENYKQIPFVRIVKLREEISEVAHCLIGLSNGIFNFEDRRNNDDLIKRVRENLNIPKL
;
A
#
# COMPACT_ATOMS: atom_id res chain seq x y z
N MET A 1 19.83 46.96 21.61
CA MET A 1 19.20 46.79 20.28
C MET A 1 20.23 46.59 19.16
N ASN A 2 21.24 47.45 19.02
CA ASN A 2 22.18 47.42 17.88
C ASN A 2 23.02 46.14 17.74
N TRP A 3 23.41 45.50 18.85
CA TRP A 3 24.18 44.25 18.80
C TRP A 3 23.39 43.10 18.16
N PHE A 4 22.07 43.01 18.42
CA PHE A 4 21.22 41.99 17.82
C PHE A 4 21.08 42.18 16.31
N ILE A 5 20.95 43.43 15.86
CA ILE A 5 20.89 43.77 14.43
C ILE A 5 22.22 43.43 13.75
N ASN A 6 23.36 43.74 14.38
CA ASN A 6 24.68 43.39 13.86
C ASN A 6 24.89 41.87 13.77
N LEU A 7 24.34 41.10 14.71
CA LEU A 7 24.37 39.64 14.67
C LEU A 7 23.55 39.10 13.48
N LEU A 8 22.34 39.63 13.25
CA LEU A 8 21.50 39.24 12.10
C LEU A 8 22.12 39.62 10.75
N GLN A 9 22.91 40.70 10.71
CA GLN A 9 23.64 41.13 9.53
C GLN A 9 24.96 40.38 9.32
N SER A 10 25.40 39.56 10.29
CA SER A 10 26.61 38.76 10.15
C SER A 10 26.43 37.71 9.05
N ILE A 11 27.34 37.72 8.07
CA ILE A 11 27.41 36.70 7.00
C ILE A 11 27.45 35.29 7.58
N VAL A 12 28.15 35.09 8.70
CA VAL A 12 28.23 33.77 9.37
C VAL A 12 26.85 33.35 9.84
N PHE A 13 26.11 34.24 10.50
CA PHE A 13 24.77 33.94 10.98
C PHE A 13 23.81 33.64 9.81
N GLN A 14 23.86 34.44 8.75
CA GLN A 14 23.03 34.26 7.55
C GLN A 14 23.33 32.94 6.82
N THR A 15 24.60 32.55 6.74
CA THR A 15 24.99 31.30 6.10
C THR A 15 24.52 30.09 6.92
N VAL A 16 24.69 30.14 8.25
CA VAL A 16 24.24 29.08 9.15
C VAL A 16 22.72 28.93 9.08
N ILE A 17 21.96 30.04 9.17
CA ILE A 17 20.50 29.96 9.13
C ILE A 17 20.01 29.50 7.76
N SER A 18 20.65 29.92 6.66
CA SER A 18 20.32 29.46 5.31
C SER A 18 20.53 27.95 5.18
N GLY A 19 21.67 27.42 5.65
CA GLY A 19 21.93 25.98 5.65
C GLY A 19 20.91 25.19 6.46
N VAL A 20 20.54 25.68 7.65
CA VAL A 20 19.50 25.06 8.49
C VAL A 20 18.14 25.08 7.79
N LEU A 21 17.74 26.18 7.15
CA LEU A 21 16.49 26.27 6.42
C LEU A 21 16.43 25.27 5.25
N VAL A 22 17.49 25.18 4.45
CA VAL A 22 17.59 24.21 3.35
C VAL A 22 17.48 22.78 3.88
N PHE A 23 18.18 22.48 4.99
CA PHE A 23 18.09 21.17 5.64
C PHE A 23 16.66 20.84 6.10
N VAL A 24 16.00 21.78 6.79
CA VAL A 24 14.62 21.60 7.27
C VAL A 24 13.66 21.35 6.12
N ILE A 25 13.76 22.12 5.03
CA ILE A 25 12.93 21.93 3.83
C ILE A 25 13.16 20.53 3.23
N SER A 26 14.43 20.11 3.12
CA SER A 26 14.77 18.76 2.63
C SER A 26 14.17 17.65 3.49
N GLN A 27 14.21 17.80 4.82
CA GLN A 27 13.60 16.85 5.75
C GLN A 27 12.09 16.81 5.62
N ILE A 28 11.43 17.96 5.47
CA ILE A 28 9.98 18.04 5.26
C ILE A 28 9.60 17.31 3.97
N ILE A 29 10.29 17.59 2.86
CA ILE A 29 10.04 16.93 1.57
C ILE A 29 10.23 15.41 1.71
N SER A 30 11.31 14.97 2.36
CA SER A 30 11.62 13.55 2.50
C SER A 30 10.57 12.82 3.35
N LYS A 31 10.24 13.36 4.53
CA LYS A 31 9.36 12.71 5.50
C LYS A 31 7.88 12.78 5.11
N PHE A 32 7.42 13.91 4.57
CA PHE A 32 6.01 14.09 4.25
C PHE A 32 5.64 13.62 2.85
N PHE A 33 6.55 13.64 1.88
CA PHE A 33 6.22 13.30 0.49
C PHE A 33 6.88 11.99 0.05
N LEU A 34 8.20 11.88 0.16
CA LEU A 34 8.92 10.72 -0.38
C LEU A 34 8.59 9.43 0.37
N GLU A 35 8.66 9.44 1.71
CA GLU A 35 8.42 8.25 2.53
C GLU A 35 7.00 7.67 2.36
N PRO A 36 5.91 8.45 2.43
CA PRO A 36 4.56 7.91 2.23
C PRO A 36 4.35 7.31 0.84
N ILE A 37 4.88 7.97 -0.20
CA ILE A 37 4.80 7.46 -1.58
C ILE A 37 5.57 6.15 -1.74
N GLN A 38 6.77 6.05 -1.16
CA GLN A 38 7.57 4.84 -1.19
C GLN A 38 6.88 3.68 -0.46
N LYS A 39 6.32 3.92 0.72
CA LYS A 39 5.56 2.91 1.48
C LYS A 39 4.36 2.40 0.68
N TYR A 40 3.58 3.31 0.10
CA TYR A 40 2.44 2.95 -0.73
C TYR A 40 2.84 2.09 -1.94
N LYS A 41 3.90 2.46 -2.67
CA LYS A 41 4.44 1.65 -3.77
C LYS A 41 4.93 0.28 -3.29
N ALA A 42 5.53 0.21 -2.11
CA ALA A 42 5.95 -1.06 -1.51
C ALA A 42 4.74 -1.96 -1.21
N ILE A 43 3.61 -1.41 -0.74
CA ILE A 43 2.37 -2.18 -0.56
C ILE A 43 1.83 -2.72 -1.88
N ILE A 44 1.83 -1.93 -2.96
CA ILE A 44 1.45 -2.43 -4.30
C ILE A 44 2.33 -3.61 -4.71
N GLY A 45 3.66 -3.51 -4.50
CA GLY A 45 4.58 -4.61 -4.77
C GLY A 45 4.30 -5.85 -3.92
N LYS A 46 3.97 -5.68 -2.63
CA LYS A 46 3.54 -6.78 -1.76
C LYS A 46 2.26 -7.44 -2.27
N ILE A 47 1.26 -6.66 -2.70
CA ILE A 47 0.01 -7.19 -3.24
C ILE A 47 0.28 -8.05 -4.47
N ASP A 48 1.03 -7.55 -5.46
CA ASP A 48 1.37 -8.34 -6.65
C ASP A 48 2.12 -9.63 -6.29
N ASN A 49 3.10 -9.55 -5.38
CA ASN A 49 3.82 -10.71 -4.90
C ASN A 49 2.90 -11.76 -4.24
N LYS A 50 2.00 -11.34 -3.35
CA LYS A 50 1.11 -12.26 -2.62
C LYS A 50 0.01 -12.85 -3.49
N LEU A 51 -0.52 -12.08 -4.44
CA LEU A 51 -1.44 -12.61 -5.46
C LEU A 51 -0.78 -13.72 -6.29
N LYS A 52 0.50 -13.55 -6.65
CA LYS A 52 1.28 -14.59 -7.36
C LYS A 52 1.59 -15.78 -6.47
N PHE A 53 2.07 -15.52 -5.25
CA PHE A 53 2.47 -16.56 -4.29
C PHE A 53 1.31 -17.49 -3.94
N TYR A 54 0.10 -16.93 -3.76
CA TYR A 54 -1.10 -17.68 -3.43
C TYR A 54 -1.99 -17.99 -4.64
N ALA A 55 -1.50 -17.84 -5.87
CA ALA A 55 -2.30 -18.04 -7.08
C ALA A 55 -2.96 -19.43 -7.12
N ASN A 56 -2.28 -20.47 -6.65
CA ASN A 56 -2.83 -21.82 -6.57
C ASN A 56 -4.05 -21.93 -5.64
N ILE A 57 -4.05 -21.21 -4.51
CA ILE A 57 -5.17 -21.18 -3.55
C ILE A 57 -6.31 -20.33 -4.10
N ILE A 58 -6.00 -19.16 -4.65
CA ILE A 58 -7.01 -18.22 -5.15
C ILE A 58 -7.74 -18.78 -6.38
N THR A 59 -7.02 -19.45 -7.28
CA THR A 59 -7.59 -20.03 -8.51
C THR A 59 -8.20 -21.42 -8.30
N SER A 60 -7.95 -22.04 -7.15
CA SER A 60 -8.55 -23.32 -6.74
C SER A 60 -9.15 -23.19 -5.33
N PRO A 61 -10.17 -22.31 -5.17
CA PRO A 61 -10.78 -22.06 -3.87
C PRO A 61 -11.57 -23.29 -3.40
N GLY A 62 -11.80 -23.33 -2.09
CA GLY A 62 -12.55 -24.38 -1.42
C GLY A 62 -11.68 -25.29 -0.57
N ILE A 63 -12.17 -25.59 0.64
CA ILE A 63 -11.56 -26.54 1.57
C ILE A 63 -12.42 -27.80 1.57
N THR A 64 -11.81 -28.97 1.39
CA THR A 64 -12.49 -30.27 1.54
C THR A 64 -12.30 -30.84 2.94
N SER A 65 -13.21 -31.72 3.36
CA SER A 65 -13.09 -32.46 4.62
C SER A 65 -11.80 -33.30 4.67
N GLU A 66 -11.42 -33.89 3.55
CA GLU A 66 -10.25 -34.74 3.33
C GLU A 66 -8.91 -33.99 3.37
N MET A 67 -8.94 -32.65 3.28
CA MET A 67 -7.74 -31.83 3.29
C MET A 67 -7.03 -31.90 4.66
N ALA A 68 -5.72 -32.15 4.65
CA ALA A 68 -4.91 -32.20 5.86
C ALA A 68 -4.88 -30.83 6.58
N GLN A 69 -4.78 -30.82 7.91
CA GLN A 69 -4.79 -29.58 8.70
C GLN A 69 -3.75 -28.54 8.24
N PRO A 70 -2.48 -28.90 7.95
CA PRO A 70 -1.50 -27.91 7.48
C PRO A 70 -1.86 -27.25 6.16
N GLN A 71 -2.68 -27.90 5.33
CA GLN A 71 -3.16 -27.32 4.08
C GLN A 71 -4.35 -26.40 4.32
N LYS A 72 -5.27 -26.75 5.24
CA LYS A 72 -6.34 -25.85 5.70
C LYS A 72 -5.76 -24.57 6.31
N ASP A 73 -4.68 -24.68 7.06
CA ASP A 73 -3.99 -23.54 7.67
C ASP A 73 -3.44 -22.57 6.62
N LYS A 74 -2.93 -23.07 5.48
CA LYS A 74 -2.47 -22.23 4.36
C LYS A 74 -3.61 -21.43 3.71
N TYR A 75 -4.81 -22.00 3.60
CA TYR A 75 -5.99 -21.28 3.11
C TYR A 75 -6.39 -20.15 4.07
N LEU A 76 -6.37 -20.44 5.37
CA LEU A 76 -6.64 -19.44 6.40
C LEU A 76 -5.58 -18.33 6.42
N GLU A 77 -4.30 -18.69 6.28
CA GLU A 77 -3.20 -17.73 6.15
C GLU A 77 -3.38 -16.84 4.92
N CYS A 78 -3.68 -17.42 3.76
CA CYS A 78 -3.94 -16.67 2.53
C CYS A 78 -5.08 -15.67 2.72
N SER A 79 -6.21 -16.10 3.27
CA SER A 79 -7.35 -15.24 3.57
C SER A 79 -6.96 -14.07 4.47
N LYS A 80 -6.24 -14.33 5.58
CA LYS A 80 -5.74 -13.28 6.47
C LYS A 80 -4.81 -12.31 5.77
N VAL A 81 -3.84 -12.80 4.99
CA VAL A 81 -2.89 -11.96 4.27
C VAL A 81 -3.60 -11.03 3.28
N LEU A 82 -4.59 -11.52 2.54
CA LEU A 82 -5.36 -10.67 1.62
C LEU A 82 -6.18 -9.61 2.36
N ARG A 83 -6.77 -9.97 3.50
CA ARG A 83 -7.47 -9.04 4.39
C ARG A 83 -6.54 -7.95 4.92
N ASP A 84 -5.36 -8.34 5.41
CA ASP A 84 -4.36 -7.42 5.95
C ASP A 84 -3.84 -6.47 4.87
N LEU A 85 -3.58 -6.99 3.66
CA LEU A 85 -3.16 -6.17 2.52
C LEU A 85 -4.23 -5.13 2.11
N SER A 86 -5.53 -5.46 2.24
CA SER A 86 -6.60 -4.49 2.00
C SER A 86 -6.53 -3.31 2.98
N CYS A 87 -6.28 -3.60 4.26
CA CYS A 87 -6.13 -2.60 5.32
C CYS A 87 -4.84 -1.79 5.13
N GLU A 88 -3.70 -2.45 4.91
CA GLU A 88 -2.40 -1.80 4.69
C GLU A 88 -2.45 -0.86 3.48
N LEU A 89 -3.13 -1.26 2.39
CA LEU A 89 -3.27 -0.42 1.20
C LEU A 89 -4.00 0.89 1.51
N GLU A 90 -5.16 0.81 2.16
CA GLU A 90 -5.94 1.98 2.54
C GLU A 90 -5.19 2.86 3.56
N GLU A 91 -4.53 2.24 4.54
CA GLU A 91 -3.75 2.94 5.56
C GLU A 91 -2.62 3.75 4.91
N ASN A 92 -1.83 3.13 4.04
CA ASN A 92 -0.69 3.78 3.39
C ASN A 92 -1.15 4.81 2.36
N TYR A 93 -2.25 4.56 1.65
CA TYR A 93 -2.84 5.55 0.74
C TYR A 93 -3.27 6.81 1.50
N LYS A 94 -3.92 6.66 2.66
CA LYS A 94 -4.38 7.79 3.50
C LYS A 94 -3.23 8.65 4.06
N GLN A 95 -2.00 8.11 4.11
CA GLN A 95 -0.80 8.83 4.55
C GLN A 95 -0.19 9.73 3.47
N ILE A 96 -0.53 9.54 2.19
CA ILE A 96 0.00 10.39 1.12
C ILE A 96 -0.64 11.79 1.21
N PRO A 97 0.15 12.88 1.20
CA PRO A 97 -0.40 14.24 1.19
C PRO A 97 -1.29 14.49 -0.04
N PHE A 98 -2.35 15.27 0.14
CA PHE A 98 -3.25 15.74 -0.93
C PHE A 98 -4.06 14.66 -1.67
N VAL A 99 -4.11 13.41 -1.18
CA VAL A 99 -4.88 12.31 -1.82
C VAL A 99 -6.37 12.56 -2.01
N ARG A 100 -6.98 13.46 -1.24
CA ARG A 100 -8.41 13.80 -1.39
C ARG A 100 -8.73 14.57 -2.67
N ILE A 101 -7.72 15.05 -3.39
CA ILE A 101 -7.88 15.82 -4.62
C ILE A 101 -7.84 14.90 -5.85
N VAL A 102 -7.44 13.63 -5.70
CA VAL A 102 -7.14 12.73 -6.82
C VAL A 102 -8.22 11.65 -6.96
N LYS A 103 -8.67 11.44 -8.20
CA LYS A 103 -9.59 10.36 -8.64
C LYS A 103 -9.17 8.96 -8.16
N LEU A 104 -7.88 8.78 -7.87
CA LEU A 104 -7.23 7.60 -7.30
C LEU A 104 -7.93 7.02 -6.05
N ARG A 105 -8.72 7.80 -5.31
CA ARG A 105 -9.43 7.30 -4.12
C ARG A 105 -10.42 6.17 -4.44
N GLU A 106 -11.17 6.28 -5.53
CA GLU A 106 -12.17 5.27 -5.90
C GLU A 106 -11.49 3.96 -6.32
N GLU A 107 -10.42 4.05 -7.10
CA GLU A 107 -9.61 2.91 -7.54
C GLU A 107 -9.01 2.17 -6.35
N ILE A 108 -8.51 2.87 -5.33
CA ILE A 108 -7.94 2.25 -4.13
C ILE A 108 -8.99 1.62 -3.23
N SER A 109 -10.14 2.28 -3.06
CA SER A 109 -11.26 1.68 -2.35
C SER A 109 -11.71 0.40 -3.03
N GLU A 110 -11.77 0.40 -4.37
CA GLU A 110 -12.16 -0.76 -5.16
C GLU A 110 -11.16 -1.91 -5.00
N VAL A 111 -9.87 -1.63 -5.06
CA VAL A 111 -8.82 -2.65 -4.84
C VAL A 111 -8.96 -3.26 -3.44
N ALA A 112 -9.16 -2.45 -2.40
CA ALA A 112 -9.35 -2.94 -1.05
C ALA A 112 -10.58 -3.86 -0.95
N HIS A 113 -11.71 -3.47 -1.58
CA HIS A 113 -12.90 -4.30 -1.67
C HIS A 113 -12.64 -5.62 -2.41
N CYS A 114 -11.92 -5.60 -3.53
CA CYS A 114 -11.56 -6.79 -4.27
C CYS A 114 -10.68 -7.75 -3.44
N LEU A 115 -9.71 -7.24 -2.68
CA LEU A 115 -8.87 -8.06 -1.79
C LEU A 115 -9.67 -8.71 -0.66
N ILE A 116 -10.65 -8.00 -0.11
CA ILE A 116 -11.60 -8.57 0.86
C ILE A 116 -12.47 -9.65 0.20
N GLY A 117 -12.94 -9.40 -1.03
CA GLY A 117 -13.68 -10.37 -1.83
C GLY A 117 -12.90 -11.67 -2.04
N LEU A 118 -11.63 -11.56 -2.45
CA LEU A 118 -10.72 -12.70 -2.59
C LEU A 118 -10.51 -13.43 -1.25
N SER A 119 -10.29 -12.69 -0.17
CA SER A 119 -10.15 -13.25 1.19
C SER A 119 -11.34 -14.13 1.58
N ASN A 120 -12.56 -13.72 1.22
CA ASN A 120 -13.79 -14.46 1.53
C ASN A 120 -14.01 -15.62 0.54
N GLY A 121 -13.72 -15.41 -0.74
CA GLY A 121 -13.92 -16.38 -1.81
C GLY A 121 -12.99 -17.60 -1.75
N ILE A 122 -11.89 -17.54 -0.98
CA ILE A 122 -10.95 -18.67 -0.82
C ILE A 122 -11.62 -19.95 -0.29
N PHE A 123 -12.71 -19.83 0.48
CA PHE A 123 -13.35 -20.97 1.14
C PHE A 123 -14.45 -21.64 0.31
N ASN A 124 -14.84 -21.06 -0.83
CA ASN A 124 -15.98 -21.51 -1.62
C ASN A 124 -15.58 -21.90 -3.05
N PHE A 125 -15.87 -23.13 -3.45
CA PHE A 125 -15.49 -23.67 -4.77
C PHE A 125 -16.12 -22.90 -5.94
N GLU A 126 -17.30 -22.31 -5.73
CA GLU A 126 -18.03 -21.60 -6.79
C GLU A 126 -17.39 -20.24 -7.14
N ASP A 127 -16.54 -19.70 -6.25
CA ASP A 127 -15.96 -18.37 -6.38
C ASP A 127 -14.76 -18.31 -7.35
N ARG A 128 -14.39 -19.40 -8.03
CA ARG A 128 -13.23 -19.40 -8.94
C ARG A 128 -13.30 -18.31 -10.02
N ARG A 129 -14.42 -18.21 -10.75
CA ARG A 129 -14.58 -17.20 -11.83
C ARG A 129 -14.63 -15.78 -11.27
N ASN A 130 -15.23 -15.64 -10.08
CA ASN A 130 -15.31 -14.38 -9.36
C ASN A 130 -13.90 -13.92 -8.96
N ASN A 131 -13.09 -14.82 -8.41
CA ASN A 131 -11.71 -14.55 -8.03
C ASN A 131 -10.83 -14.10 -9.21
N ASP A 132 -10.99 -14.69 -10.39
CA ASP A 132 -10.27 -14.27 -11.59
C ASP A 132 -10.61 -12.83 -11.99
N ASP A 133 -11.90 -12.44 -11.92
CA ASP A 133 -12.33 -11.06 -12.19
C ASP A 133 -11.82 -10.08 -11.12
N LEU A 134 -11.88 -10.46 -9.84
CA LEU A 134 -11.34 -9.66 -8.74
C LEU A 134 -9.83 -9.43 -8.90
N ILE A 135 -9.05 -10.47 -9.24
CA ILE A 135 -7.61 -10.33 -9.51
C ILE A 135 -7.37 -9.35 -10.67
N LYS A 136 -8.15 -9.46 -11.75
CA LYS A 136 -8.04 -8.58 -12.91
C LYS A 136 -8.28 -7.12 -12.51
N ARG A 137 -9.36 -6.85 -11.75
CA ARG A 137 -9.69 -5.52 -11.25
C ARG A 137 -8.61 -4.95 -10.32
N VAL A 138 -8.03 -5.78 -9.45
CA VAL A 138 -6.87 -5.38 -8.62
C VAL A 138 -5.69 -4.97 -9.48
N ARG A 139 -5.32 -5.77 -10.49
CA ARG A 139 -4.20 -5.47 -11.38
C ARG A 139 -4.42 -4.21 -12.19
N GLU A 140 -5.63 -4.04 -12.74
CA GLU A 140 -5.98 -2.87 -13.58
C GLU A 140 -5.97 -1.58 -12.75
N ASN A 141 -6.61 -1.54 -11.59
CA ASN A 141 -6.66 -0.36 -10.73
C ASN A 141 -5.29 0.00 -10.10
N LEU A 142 -4.40 -0.98 -9.89
CA LEU A 142 -3.05 -0.73 -9.38
C LEU A 142 -1.99 -0.55 -10.48
N ASN A 143 -2.37 -0.59 -11.77
CA ASN A 143 -1.45 -0.59 -12.91
C ASN A 143 -0.35 -1.66 -12.81
N ILE A 144 -0.69 -2.84 -12.29
CA ILE A 144 0.22 -3.97 -12.21
C ILE A 144 0.25 -4.69 -13.57
N PRO A 145 1.42 -4.92 -14.19
CA PRO A 145 1.51 -5.59 -15.49
C PRO A 145 0.93 -7.01 -15.46
N LYS A 146 0.31 -7.42 -16.57
CA LYS A 146 -0.11 -8.81 -16.82
C LYS A 146 1.15 -9.63 -17.14
N LEU A 147 1.27 -10.80 -16.53
CA LEU A 147 2.30 -11.79 -16.88
C LEU A 147 1.79 -12.68 -18.00
#